data_AF-A0A833G3M0-F1
#
_entry.id   AF-A0A833G3M0-F1
#
_cell.length_a   1.000
_cell.length_b   1.000
_cell.length_c   1.000
_cell.angle_alpha   90.00
_cell.angle_beta   90.00
_cell.angle_gamma   90.00
#
_symmetry.space_group_name_H-M   'P 1'
#
loop_
_entity.id
_entity.type
_entity.pdbx_description
1 polymer ?
#
loop_
_entity_poly.entity_id
_entity_poly.type
_entity_poly.pdbx_seq_one_letter_code
_entity_poly.pdbx_strand_id
1 'polypeptide(L)' 'MAGLLPFQREANFIGGQWVQADSGKTFDVDNPATGEVIGKVPDSGGAET' A
#
# COMPACT_ATOMS: atom_id res chain seq x y z
N MET A 1 -5.65 -8.29 -16.38
CA MET A 1 -5.52 -7.50 -15.13
C MET A 1 -4.50 -8.24 -14.30
N ALA A 2 -3.27 -7.74 -14.23
CA ALA A 2 -2.17 -8.45 -13.57
C ALA A 2 -2.54 -8.65 -12.09
N GLY A 3 -2.71 -9.91 -11.68
CA GLY A 3 -2.92 -10.24 -10.27
C GLY A 3 -1.68 -9.83 -9.48
N LEU A 4 -1.89 -9.32 -8.27
CA LEU A 4 -0.84 -9.07 -7.29
C LEU A 4 0.10 -10.27 -7.21
N LEU A 5 1.40 -10.01 -7.06
CA LEU A 5 2.37 -11.09 -6.80
C LEU A 5 1.89 -11.90 -5.57
N PRO A 6 2.21 -13.19 -5.46
CA PRO A 6 1.69 -14.06 -4.39
C PRO A 6 2.00 -13.58 -2.96
N PHE A 7 2.95 -12.66 -2.80
CA PHE A 7 3.35 -12.09 -1.52
C PHE A 7 2.97 -10.61 -1.35
N GLN A 8 2.32 -10.01 -2.35
CA GLN A 8 2.02 -8.59 -2.35
C GLN A 8 0.70 -8.32 -1.63
N ARG A 9 0.76 -7.44 -0.63
CA ARG A 9 -0.40 -6.96 0.14
C ARG A 9 -0.35 -5.44 0.24
N GLU A 10 -1.49 -4.82 -0.02
CA GLU A 10 -1.67 -3.36 0.01
C GLU A 10 -2.36 -2.96 1.32
N ALA A 11 -1.65 -3.10 2.44
CA ALA A 11 -2.13 -2.82 3.78
C ALA A 11 -0.94 -2.58 4.72
N ASN A 12 -1.16 -1.85 5.82
CA ASN A 12 -0.18 -1.71 6.89
C ASN A 12 -0.22 -2.95 7.79
N PHE A 13 0.92 -3.37 8.32
CA PHE A 13 0.97 -4.44 9.31
C PHE A 13 1.24 -3.87 10.70
N ILE A 14 0.19 -3.76 11.52
CA ILE A 14 0.22 -3.11 12.84
C ILE A 14 -0.38 -4.08 13.86
N GLY A 15 0.33 -4.33 14.96
CA GLY A 15 -0.17 -5.20 16.03
C GLY A 15 -0.48 -6.64 15.62
N GLY A 16 0.16 -7.15 14.55
CA GLY A 16 -0.12 -8.49 14.03
C GLY A 16 -1.31 -8.57 13.07
N GLN A 17 -1.90 -7.43 12.69
CA GLN A 17 -3.05 -7.36 11.80
C GLN A 17 -2.73 -6.52 10.56
N TRP A 18 -3.41 -6.84 9.46
CA TRP A 18 -3.39 -6.03 8.25
C TRP A 18 -4.51 -4.99 8.32
N VAL A 19 -4.13 -3.71 8.27
CA VAL A 19 -5.05 -2.58 8.41
C VAL A 19 -4.92 -1.62 7.24
N GLN A 20 -6.01 -0.95 6.89
CA GLN A 20 -6.01 0.14 5.92
C GLN A 20 -5.70 1.47 6.61
N ALA A 21 -5.39 2.52 5.84
CA ALA A 21 -5.41 3.87 6.38
C ALA A 21 -6.85 4.22 6.80
N ASP A 22 -7.01 4.99 7.88
CA ASP A 22 -8.34 5.42 8.34
C ASP A 22 -9.10 6.22 7.27
N SER A 23 -8.35 6.95 6.43
CA SER A 23 -8.90 7.70 5.30
C SER A 23 -9.32 6.83 4.10
N GLY A 24 -8.92 5.55 4.08
CA GLY A 24 -9.05 4.65 2.93
C GLY A 24 -8.22 5.03 1.71
N LYS A 25 -7.38 6.07 1.79
CA LYS A 25 -6.55 6.54 0.68
C LYS A 25 -5.33 5.63 0.49
N THR A 26 -4.87 5.58 -0.75
CA THR A 26 -3.62 4.91 -1.13
C THR A 26 -2.85 5.78 -2.12
N PHE A 27 -1.55 5.53 -2.26
CA PHE A 27 -0.72 6.12 -3.31
C PHE A 27 0.06 5.03 -4.06
N ASP A 28 0.39 5.34 -5.31
CA ASP A 28 1.17 4.47 -6.18
C ASP A 28 2.64 4.42 -5.73
N VAL A 29 3.24 3.24 -5.81
CA VAL A 29 4.68 3.03 -5.66
C VAL A 29 5.27 2.75 -7.03
N ASP A 30 6.19 3.60 -7.45
CA ASP A 30 6.85 3.49 -8.74
C ASP A 30 8.16 2.71 -8.65
N ASN A 31 8.48 1.96 -9.70
CA ASN A 31 9.81 1.41 -9.93
C ASN A 31 10.75 2.53 -10.40
N PRO A 32 11.78 2.93 -9.63
CA PRO A 32 12.65 4.04 -10.02
C PRO A 32 13.50 3.76 -11.27
N ALA A 33 13.63 2.50 -11.69
CA ALA A 33 14.40 2.12 -12.88
C ALA A 33 13.58 2.23 -14.18
N THR A 34 12.25 2.09 -14.12
CA THR A 34 11.38 2.03 -15.31
C THR A 34 10.26 3.06 -15.30
N GLY A 35 9.93 3.62 -14.14
CA GLY A 35 8.76 4.49 -13.93
C GLY A 35 7.43 3.73 -13.89
N GLU A 36 7.44 2.40 -13.90
CA GLU A 36 6.21 1.61 -13.83
C GLU A 36 5.67 1.51 -12.40
N VAL A 37 4.35 1.57 -12.24
CA VAL A 37 3.70 1.33 -10.95
C VAL A 37 3.84 -0.15 -10.57
N ILE A 38 4.43 -0.41 -9.41
CA ILE A 38 4.61 -1.76 -8.88
C ILE A 38 3.56 -2.16 -7.85
N GLY A 39 2.78 -1.22 -7.32
CA GLY A 39 1.67 -1.49 -6.41
C GLY A 39 1.16 -0.22 -5.72
N LYS A 40 0.21 -0.37 -4.79
CA LYS A 40 -0.32 0.72 -3.97
C LYS A 40 -0.04 0.49 -2.50
N VAL A 41 0.15 1.58 -1.75
CA VAL A 41 0.33 1.55 -0.30
C VAL A 41 -0.67 2.48 0.39
N PRO A 42 -1.16 2.15 1.60
CA PRO A 42 -2.04 3.04 2.35
C PRO A 42 -1.39 4.40 2.63
N ASP A 43 -2.11 5.48 2.34
CA ASP A 43 -1.68 6.86 2.64
C ASP A 43 -1.97 7.14 4.11
N SER A 44 -1.03 6.72 4.96
CA SER A 44 -1.17 6.76 6.41
C SER A 44 -0.43 7.97 7.00
N GLY A 45 -1.15 8.90 7.61
CA GLY A 45 -0.66 10.20 8.06
C GLY A 45 -0.80 10.42 9.58
N GLY A 46 -0.67 11.68 10.01
CA GLY A 46 -0.75 12.04 11.43
C GLY A 46 -2.18 12.10 12.00
N ALA A 47 -3.19 11.80 11.19
CA ALA A 47 -4.60 11.82 11.63
C ALA A 47 -5.02 10.48 12.24
N GLU A 48 -4.22 9.43 12.08
CA GLU A 48 -4.46 8.12 12.68
C GLU A 48 -4.07 8.15 14.17
N THR A 49 -5.07 8.04 15.04
CA THR A 49 -4.94 7.91 16.50
C THR A 49 -5.65 6.68 17.01
#